data_AF-A0A4S4KFI1-F1
#
_entry.id   AF-A0A4S4KFI1-F1
#
_cell.length_a   1.000
_cell.length_b   1.000
_cell.length_c   1.000
_cell.angle_alpha   90.00
_cell.angle_beta   90.00
_cell.angle_gamma   90.00
#
_symmetry.space_group_name_H-M   'P 1'
#
loop_
_entity.id
_entity.type
_entity.pdbx_description
1 polymer ?
#
loop_
_entity_poly.entity_id
_entity_poly.type
_entity_poly.pdbx_seq_one_letter_code
_entity_poly.pdbx_strand_id
1 'polypeptide(L)'
;MRASTPSVVSKSHVLAGVQDAYWSDDEAEDAECPLCLEEMDISDLNFKPCPCGYQICRFCWHHIKENLNGRCPACRREYTDEAVQFKPINKEECVVFYY
;
A
#
# COMPACT_ATOMS: atom_id res chain seq x y z
N MET A 1 -22.16 45.05 -24.93
CA MET A 1 -21.84 44.20 -26.10
C MET A 1 -20.52 44.67 -26.68
N ARG A 2 -19.47 43.81 -26.68
CA ARG A 2 -18.19 43.90 -27.45
C ARG A 2 -17.28 45.12 -27.15
N ALA A 3 -15.95 45.04 -27.12
CA ALA A 3 -14.99 43.95 -27.22
C ALA A 3 -13.66 44.47 -26.63
N SER A 4 -12.98 43.66 -25.81
CA SER A 4 -11.61 43.93 -25.36
C SER A 4 -10.63 43.33 -26.37
N THR A 5 -9.75 44.14 -26.93
CA THR A 5 -8.71 43.74 -27.89
C THR A 5 -7.52 43.04 -27.20
N PRO A 6 -6.86 42.06 -27.82
CA PRO A 6 -5.70 41.36 -27.27
C PRO A 6 -4.37 41.91 -27.80
N SER A 7 -3.31 41.95 -26.98
CA SER A 7 -1.92 41.93 -27.49
C SER A 7 -0.88 41.60 -26.42
N VAL A 8 -0.52 40.31 -26.38
CA VAL A 8 0.83 39.74 -26.21
C VAL A 8 1.84 40.52 -25.34
N VAL A 9 2.00 40.10 -24.07
CA VAL A 9 3.19 40.46 -23.28
C VAL A 9 4.31 39.47 -23.63
N SER A 10 5.36 39.99 -24.25
CA SER A 10 6.58 39.28 -24.61
C SER A 10 7.21 38.59 -23.39
N LYS A 11 7.16 37.25 -23.34
CA LYS A 11 7.84 36.45 -22.33
C LYS A 11 9.34 36.37 -22.67
N SER A 12 10.18 36.97 -21.83
CA SER A 12 11.65 36.92 -21.94
C SER A 12 12.20 35.53 -21.59
N HIS A 13 13.12 35.05 -22.42
CA HIS A 13 13.76 33.73 -22.44
C HIS A 13 14.88 33.60 -21.37
N VAL A 14 14.58 33.72 -20.06
CA VAL A 14 15.67 33.63 -19.04
C VAL A 14 15.35 32.81 -17.79
N LEU A 15 14.21 32.13 -17.71
CA LEU A 15 13.86 31.30 -16.54
C LEU A 15 13.66 29.81 -16.85
N ALA A 16 14.19 29.31 -17.96
CA ALA A 16 14.04 27.91 -18.39
C ALA A 16 14.97 26.90 -17.68
N GLY A 17 15.56 27.24 -16.51
CA GLY A 17 16.74 26.54 -15.98
C GLY A 17 16.66 26.00 -14.55
N VAL A 18 15.51 26.02 -13.86
CA VAL A 18 15.42 25.53 -12.47
C VAL A 18 14.28 24.55 -12.23
N GLN A 19 13.56 24.16 -13.28
CA GLN A 19 12.48 23.19 -13.16
C GLN A 19 13.08 21.77 -13.27
N ASP A 20 12.78 20.93 -12.28
CA ASP A 20 12.78 19.46 -12.36
C ASP A 20 13.96 18.66 -11.81
N ALA A 21 14.58 19.11 -10.70
CA ALA A 21 15.05 18.14 -9.69
C ALA A 21 13.84 17.61 -8.87
N TYR A 22 12.80 17.17 -9.58
CA TYR A 22 11.70 16.39 -9.02
C TYR A 22 12.23 14.98 -8.90
N TRP A 23 12.86 14.69 -7.76
CA TRP A 23 13.12 13.33 -7.33
C TRP A 23 11.75 12.66 -7.31
N SER A 24 11.47 11.83 -8.33
CA SER A 24 10.25 11.04 -8.35
C SER A 24 10.40 10.07 -7.21
N ASP A 25 9.62 10.32 -6.16
CA ASP A 25 9.41 9.47 -4.99
C ASP A 25 8.67 8.21 -5.45
N ASP A 26 9.34 7.43 -6.30
CA ASP A 26 8.78 6.30 -7.02
C ASP A 26 9.89 5.25 -7.01
N GLU A 27 10.07 4.56 -5.88
CA GLU A 27 10.80 3.27 -5.92
C GLU A 27 10.57 2.29 -4.75
N ALA A 28 9.71 2.61 -3.78
CA ALA A 28 9.00 1.62 -2.95
C ALA A 28 7.99 2.39 -2.11
N GLU A 29 6.75 2.52 -2.55
CA GLU A 29 5.66 3.03 -1.71
C GLU A 29 5.65 2.18 -0.43
N ASP A 30 6.10 2.77 0.68
CA ASP A 30 6.02 2.21 2.02
C ASP A 30 4.57 1.76 2.20
N ALA A 31 4.35 0.44 2.33
CA ALA A 31 3.00 -0.06 2.46
C ALA A 31 2.45 0.47 3.79
N GLU A 32 1.58 1.47 3.74
CA GLU A 32 0.99 2.06 4.93
C GLU A 32 -0.29 1.31 5.34
N CYS A 33 -0.50 1.16 6.65
CA CYS A 33 -1.72 0.57 7.15
C CYS A 33 -2.91 1.51 6.90
N PRO A 34 -3.99 1.04 6.24
CA PRO A 34 -5.13 1.90 5.88
C PRO A 34 -5.99 2.34 7.08
N LEU A 35 -5.67 1.89 8.30
CA LEU A 35 -6.40 2.25 9.52
C LEU A 35 -5.67 3.28 10.38
N CYS A 36 -4.33 3.19 10.47
CA CYS A 36 -3.53 4.10 11.29
C CYS A 36 -2.59 5.00 10.49
N LEU A 37 -2.43 4.77 9.19
CA LEU A 37 -1.50 5.49 8.31
C LEU A 37 -0.05 5.43 8.84
N GLU A 38 0.31 4.29 9.41
CA GLU A 38 1.68 3.99 9.83
C GLU A 38 2.31 3.02 8.83
N GLU A 39 3.63 3.15 8.64
CA GLU A 39 4.45 2.27 7.82
C GLU A 39 4.34 0.81 8.30
N MET A 40 4.08 -0.11 7.37
CA MET A 40 4.04 -1.54 7.67
C MET A 40 5.43 -2.15 7.55
N ASP A 41 5.83 -2.87 8.59
CA ASP A 41 7.07 -3.63 8.55
C ASP A 41 6.95 -4.94 7.74
N ILE A 42 8.06 -5.65 7.59
CA ILE A 42 8.09 -6.95 6.89
C ILE A 42 7.13 -7.97 7.52
N SER A 43 6.90 -7.88 8.84
CA SER A 43 6.00 -8.79 9.55
C SER A 43 4.53 -8.50 9.23
N ASP A 44 4.17 -7.22 9.13
CA ASP A 44 2.87 -6.72 8.72
C ASP A 44 2.59 -7.00 7.24
N LEU A 45 3.62 -6.87 6.38
CA LEU A 45 3.55 -7.17 4.94
C LEU A 45 3.23 -8.63 4.65
N ASN A 46 3.71 -9.55 5.50
CA ASN A 46 3.42 -10.98 5.39
C ASN A 46 2.20 -11.42 6.20
N PHE A 47 1.54 -10.50 6.89
CA PHE A 47 0.39 -10.77 7.74
C PHE A 47 -0.93 -10.51 7.03
N LYS A 48 -1.68 -11.58 6.75
CA LYS A 48 -3.01 -11.52 6.13
C LYS A 48 -4.05 -12.13 7.08
N PRO A 49 -4.64 -11.34 7.98
CA PRO A 49 -5.55 -11.87 9.01
C PRO A 49 -6.88 -12.37 8.45
N CYS A 50 -7.21 -12.01 7.21
CA CYS A 50 -8.44 -12.45 6.56
C CYS A 50 -8.15 -13.01 5.16
N PRO A 51 -8.76 -14.15 4.78
CA PRO A 51 -8.59 -14.73 3.43
C PRO A 51 -9.18 -13.87 2.30
N CYS A 52 -9.89 -12.79 2.60
CA CYS A 52 -10.30 -11.82 1.59
C CYS A 52 -9.14 -10.99 1.03
N GLY A 53 -7.95 -11.07 1.63
CA GLY A 53 -6.76 -10.33 1.21
C GLY A 53 -6.66 -8.91 1.77
N TYR A 54 -7.64 -8.45 2.57
CA TYR A 54 -7.57 -7.15 3.23
C TYR A 54 -6.46 -7.14 4.29
N GLN A 55 -5.50 -6.24 4.11
CA GLN A 55 -4.28 -6.16 4.88
C GLN A 55 -4.27 -4.91 5.77
N ILE A 56 -3.84 -5.09 7.00
CA ILE A 56 -3.74 -4.07 8.05
C ILE A 56 -2.55 -4.43 8.94
N CYS A 57 -1.95 -3.46 9.64
CA CYS A 57 -0.90 -3.75 10.59
C CYS A 57 -1.40 -4.62 11.76
N ARG A 58 -0.46 -5.31 12.40
CA ARG A 58 -0.71 -6.27 13.46
C ARG A 58 -1.30 -5.62 14.72
N PHE A 59 -0.95 -4.37 15.00
CA PHE A 59 -1.53 -3.59 16.10
C PHE A 59 -3.01 -3.28 15.87
N CYS A 60 -3.38 -2.82 14.67
CA CYS A 60 -4.78 -2.56 14.33
C CYS A 60 -5.62 -3.85 14.37
N TRP A 61 -5.08 -4.96 13.85
CA TRP A 61 -5.75 -6.25 13.96
C TRP A 61 -6.00 -6.67 15.41
N HIS A 62 -4.98 -6.56 16.28
CA HIS A 62 -5.10 -6.90 17.69
C HIS A 62 -6.13 -6.00 18.39
N HIS A 63 -6.12 -4.71 18.09
CA HIS A 63 -7.12 -3.78 18.63
C HIS A 63 -8.55 -4.18 18.21
N ILE A 64 -8.76 -4.54 16.94
CA ILE A 64 -10.07 -5.01 16.44
C ILE A 64 -10.53 -6.29 17.14
N LYS A 65 -9.60 -7.24 17.39
CA LYS A 65 -9.91 -8.53 18.04
C LYS A 65 -10.29 -8.36 19.51
N GLU A 66 -9.54 -7.52 20.25
CA GLU A 66 -9.71 -7.40 21.70
C GLU A 66 -10.71 -6.30 22.13
N ASN A 67 -10.85 -5.23 21.35
CA ASN A 67 -11.61 -4.03 21.77
C ASN A 67 -12.80 -3.69 20.86
N LEU A 68 -12.91 -4.30 19.68
CA LEU A 68 -14.04 -4.10 18.77
C LEU A 68 -14.79 -5.43 18.55
N ASN A 69 -15.39 -5.59 17.37
CA ASN A 69 -16.26 -6.70 17.02
C ASN A 69 -15.51 -7.92 16.47
N GLY A 70 -14.17 -7.91 16.45
CA GLY A 70 -13.36 -9.01 15.94
C GLY A 70 -13.58 -9.35 14.46
N ARG A 71 -14.06 -8.42 13.64
CA ARG A 71 -14.41 -8.66 12.23
C ARG A 71 -13.56 -7.85 11.26
N CYS A 72 -13.31 -8.43 10.09
CA CYS A 72 -12.60 -7.76 8.99
C CYS A 72 -13.35 -6.49 8.52
N PRO A 73 -12.68 -5.33 8.42
CA PRO A 73 -13.31 -4.09 7.93
C PRO A 73 -13.88 -4.18 6.52
N ALA A 74 -13.24 -4.96 5.63
CA ALA A 74 -13.66 -5.09 4.24
C ALA A 74 -14.81 -6.09 4.05
N CYS A 75 -14.65 -7.33 4.52
CA CYS A 75 -15.61 -8.41 4.24
C CYS A 75 -16.52 -8.80 5.41
N ARG A 76 -16.36 -8.15 6.58
CA ARG A 76 -17.14 -8.39 7.82
C ARG A 76 -17.10 -9.82 8.38
N ARG A 77 -16.20 -10.67 7.87
CA ARG A 77 -15.93 -12.01 8.39
C ARG A 77 -15.25 -11.91 9.75
N GLU A 78 -15.66 -12.73 10.70
CA GLU A 78 -15.00 -12.85 11.99
C GLU A 78 -13.57 -13.38 11.80
N TYR A 79 -12.61 -12.80 12.51
CA TYR A 79 -11.26 -13.33 12.55
C TYR A 79 -11.28 -14.64 13.35
N THR A 80 -11.05 -15.77 12.68
CA THR A 80 -10.91 -17.06 13.34
C THR A 80 -9.43 -17.46 13.41
N ASP A 81 -9.03 -18.14 14.48
CA ASP A 81 -7.64 -18.59 14.67
C ASP A 81 -7.24 -19.66 13.62
N GLU A 82 -8.23 -20.33 13.01
CA GLU A 82 -8.03 -21.34 11.96
C GLU A 82 -7.82 -20.75 10.55
N ALA A 83 -7.89 -19.43 10.38
CA ALA A 83 -7.71 -18.78 9.08
C ALA A 83 -6.24 -18.67 8.64
N VAL A 84 -5.29 -19.18 9.42
CA VAL A 84 -3.87 -19.25 9.05
C VAL A 84 -3.62 -20.48 8.17
N GLN A 85 -3.73 -20.31 6.85
CA GLN A 85 -3.25 -21.33 5.92
C GLN A 85 -1.72 -21.27 5.81
N PHE A 86 -1.02 -22.16 6.50
CA PHE A 86 0.34 -22.53 6.13
C PHE A 86 0.27 -23.50 4.95
N LYS A 87 0.72 -23.08 3.77
CA LYS A 87 1.01 -24.03 2.69
C LYS A 87 2.36 -24.69 2.99
N PRO A 88 2.42 -26.00 3.31
CA PRO A 88 3.71 -26.68 3.41
C PRO A 88 4.34 -26.75 2.02
N ILE A 89 5.62 -26.36 1.93
CA ILE A 89 6.43 -26.57 0.73
C ILE A 89 6.60 -28.10 0.58
N ASN A 90 6.13 -28.65 -0.53
CA ASN A 90 6.29 -30.07 -0.82
C ASN A 90 7.76 -30.37 -1.17
N LYS A 91 8.32 -31.46 -0.65
CA LYS A 91 9.75 -31.81 -0.81
C LYS A 91 10.17 -32.12 -2.25
N GLU A 92 9.20 -32.28 -3.15
CA GLU A 92 9.37 -32.74 -4.53
C GLU A 92 9.84 -31.62 -5.48
N GLU A 93 9.74 -30.35 -5.09
CA GLU A 93 10.12 -29.21 -5.94
C GLU A 93 11.57 -28.73 -5.69
N CYS A 94 12.26 -29.31 -4.69
CA CYS A 94 13.68 -29.03 -4.42
C CYS A 94 14.67 -29.77 -5.36
N VAL A 95 14.21 -30.68 -6.22
CA VAL A 95 15.09 -31.56 -7.03
C VAL A 95 15.31 -31.10 -8.48
N VAL A 96 14.77 -29.95 -8.90
CA VAL A 96 14.88 -29.51 -10.32
C VAL A 96 16.11 -28.67 -10.65
N PHE A 97 17.01 -28.37 -9.70
CA PHE A 97 18.19 -27.51 -9.93
C PHE A 97 19.53 -28.25 -10.05
N TYR A 98 19.53 -29.59 -10.11
CA TYR A 98 20.76 -30.38 -10.30
C TYR A 98 20.68 -31.30 -11.51
N TYR A 99 20.42 -30.76 -12.70
CA TYR A 99 20.79 -31.40 -13.97
C TYR A 99 21.21 -30.35 -14.99
#